data_AF-A0AB36XUE8-F1
#
_entry.id   AF-A0AB36XUE8-F1
#
_cell.length_a   1.000
_cell.length_b   1.000
_cell.length_c   1.000
_cell.angle_alpha   90.00
_cell.angle_beta   90.00
_cell.angle_gamma   90.00
#
_symmetry.space_group_name_H-M   'P 1'
#
loop_
_entity.id
_entity.type
_entity.pdbx_description
1 polymer ?
#
loop_
_entity_poly.entity_id
_entity_poly.type
_entity_poly.pdbx_seq_one_letter_code
_entity_poly.pdbx_strand_id
1 'polypeptide(L)'
;VITDEGGWEKLAKIRDRLPDLKHVYIVGERAPSGTKSFWDAVKSASPDFTRVDTSADDPALIIYTSGTTGNPKGALHAHRVVLGHLPNV
;
A
#
# COMPACT_ATOMS: atom_id res chain seq x y z
N VAL A 1 -4.03 -4.11 0.47
CA VAL A 1 -3.03 -3.85 1.53
C VAL A 1 -1.89 -4.84 1.37
N ILE A 2 -0.65 -4.36 1.51
CA ILE A 2 0.56 -5.18 1.57
C ILE A 2 1.13 -4.96 2.97
N THR A 3 1.34 -6.02 3.74
CA THR A 3 1.72 -5.95 5.17
C THR A 3 2.42 -7.24 5.61
N ASP A 4 2.98 -7.28 6.81
CA ASP A 4 3.48 -8.50 7.48
C ASP A 4 2.39 -9.20 8.33
N GLU A 5 2.76 -10.28 9.01
CA GLU A 5 1.89 -11.05 9.91
C GLU A 5 1.34 -10.18 11.06
N GLY A 6 2.17 -9.30 11.65
CA GLY A 6 1.75 -8.42 12.73
C GLY A 6 0.70 -7.39 12.31
N GLY A 7 0.79 -6.87 11.08
CA GLY A 7 -0.26 -6.02 10.52
C GLY A 7 -1.53 -6.79 10.18
N TRP A 8 -1.41 -8.06 9.76
CA TRP A 8 -2.58 -8.91 9.54
C TRP A 8 -3.37 -9.16 10.83
N GLU A 9 -2.71 -9.38 11.97
CA GLU A 9 -3.40 -9.55 13.26
C GLU A 9 -4.31 -8.37 13.62
N LYS A 10 -3.91 -7.15 13.23
CA LYS A 10 -4.70 -5.93 13.44
C LYS A 10 -5.85 -5.83 12.45
N LEU A 11 -5.59 -6.11 11.17
CA LEU A 11 -6.59 -6.03 10.10
C LEU A 11 -7.69 -7.09 10.24
N ALA A 12 -7.34 -8.31 10.65
CA ALA A 12 -8.29 -9.39 10.85
C ALA A 12 -9.40 -9.03 11.84
N LYS A 13 -9.07 -8.25 12.89
CA LYS A 13 -10.01 -7.80 13.93
C LYS A 13 -11.05 -6.78 13.44
N ILE A 14 -10.82 -6.14 12.29
CA ILE A 14 -11.70 -5.11 11.73
C ILE A 14 -12.12 -5.45 10.29
N ARG A 15 -11.91 -6.69 9.85
CA ARG A 15 -12.06 -7.11 8.45
C ARG A 15 -13.50 -6.91 7.94
N ASP A 16 -14.47 -7.17 8.81
CA ASP A 16 -15.90 -6.96 8.60
C ASP A 16 -16.27 -5.50 8.32
N ARG A 17 -15.47 -4.55 8.81
CA ARG A 17 -15.67 -3.11 8.64
C ARG A 17 -14.97 -2.53 7.41
N LEU A 18 -14.33 -3.37 6.59
CA LEU A 18 -13.52 -2.95 5.43
C LEU A 18 -14.05 -3.57 4.13
N PRO A 19 -15.28 -3.24 3.70
CA PRO A 19 -15.93 -3.87 2.54
C PRO A 19 -15.16 -3.67 1.23
N ASP A 20 -14.46 -2.55 1.09
CA ASP A 20 -13.66 -2.24 -0.11
C ASP A 20 -12.29 -2.93 -0.13
N LEU A 21 -11.84 -3.51 0.99
CA LEU A 21 -10.53 -4.15 1.07
C LEU A 21 -10.56 -5.56 0.46
N LYS A 22 -10.41 -5.65 -0.86
CA LYS A 22 -10.48 -6.93 -1.59
C LYS A 22 -9.26 -7.83 -1.44
N HIS A 23 -8.06 -7.24 -1.31
CA HIS A 23 -6.80 -7.99 -1.31
C HIS A 23 -5.87 -7.60 -0.16
N VAL A 24 -5.34 -8.61 0.52
CA VAL A 24 -4.28 -8.49 1.52
C VAL A 24 -3.14 -9.41 1.09
N TYR A 25 -1.97 -8.83 0.85
CA TYR A 25 -0.74 -9.54 0.54
C TYR A 25 0.18 -9.53 1.76
N ILE A 26 0.69 -10.70 2.13
CA ILE A 26 1.60 -10.88 3.27
C ILE A 26 3.04 -10.94 2.79
N VAL A 27 3.85 -10.01 3.30
CA VAL A 27 5.31 -10.00 3.16
C VAL A 27 5.86 -10.81 4.31
N GLY A 28 6.06 -12.10 4.07
CA GLY A 28 6.49 -13.06 5.09
C GLY A 28 6.63 -14.45 4.47
N GLU A 29 6.92 -15.44 5.30
CA GLU A 29 7.11 -16.82 4.83
C GLU A 29 5.77 -17.53 4.55
N ARG A 30 4.71 -17.16 5.28
CA ARG A 30 3.41 -17.82 5.19
C ARG A 30 2.29 -16.81 5.03
N ALA A 31 1.35 -17.11 4.12
CA ALA A 31 0.13 -16.35 3.97
C ALA A 31 -1.03 -17.07 4.71
N PRO A 32 -1.61 -16.48 5.76
CA PRO A 32 -2.79 -17.03 6.42
C PRO A 32 -4.00 -17.13 5.49
N SER A 33 -4.99 -17.95 5.87
CA SER A 33 -6.25 -18.08 5.13
C SER A 33 -6.92 -16.72 4.95
N GLY A 34 -7.43 -16.46 3.73
CA GLY A 34 -8.02 -15.18 3.34
C GLY A 34 -7.01 -14.11 2.91
N THR A 35 -5.71 -14.44 2.84
CA THR A 35 -4.65 -13.55 2.35
C THR A 35 -3.89 -14.18 1.18
N LYS A 36 -2.98 -13.43 0.55
CA LYS A 36 -2.11 -13.88 -0.54
C LYS A 36 -0.64 -13.74 -0.14
N SER A 37 0.23 -14.63 -0.62
CA SER A 37 1.68 -14.47 -0.50
C SER A 37 2.15 -13.32 -1.42
N PHE A 38 2.86 -12.34 -0.86
CA PHE A 38 3.46 -11.26 -1.66
C PHE A 38 4.55 -11.80 -2.57
N TRP A 39 5.45 -12.63 -2.03
CA TRP A 39 6.61 -13.11 -2.77
C TRP A 39 6.25 -14.04 -3.91
N ASP A 40 5.21 -14.87 -3.77
CA ASP A 40 4.76 -15.72 -4.87
C ASP A 40 4.07 -14.89 -5.97
N ALA A 41 3.35 -13.84 -5.59
CA ALA A 41 2.78 -12.89 -6.55
C ALA A 41 3.87 -12.15 -7.33
N VAL A 42 4.96 -11.73 -6.68
CA VAL A 42 6.10 -11.10 -7.34
C VAL A 42 6.84 -12.08 -8.26
N LYS A 43 7.12 -13.31 -7.79
CA LYS A 43 7.82 -14.34 -8.59
C LYS A 43 7.05 -14.76 -9.84
N SER A 44 5.72 -14.76 -9.77
CA SER A 44 4.84 -15.12 -10.88
C SER A 44 4.48 -13.95 -11.79
N ALA A 45 4.81 -12.72 -11.40
CA ALA A 45 4.56 -11.54 -12.21
C ALA A 45 5.50 -11.50 -13.43
N SER A 46 4.97 -10.95 -14.53
CA SER A 46 5.78 -10.63 -15.70
C SER A 46 6.89 -9.62 -15.32
N PRO A 47 8.13 -9.80 -15.80
CA PRO A 47 9.16 -8.78 -15.68
C PRO A 47 8.86 -7.56 -16.58
N ASP A 48 8.07 -7.75 -17.62
CA ASP A 48 7.63 -6.68 -18.52
C ASP A 48 6.42 -5.96 -17.92
N PHE A 49 6.54 -4.64 -17.78
CA PHE A 49 5.49 -3.76 -17.29
C PHE A 49 5.38 -2.50 -18.14
N THR A 50 4.23 -2.32 -18.79
CA THR A 50 3.89 -1.07 -19.47
C THR A 50 3.36 -0.06 -18.45
N ARG A 51 4.04 1.08 -18.32
CA ARG A 51 3.61 2.16 -17.43
C ARG A 51 2.35 2.82 -18.00
N VAL A 52 1.45 3.21 -17.09
CA VAL A 52 0.34 4.11 -17.41
C VAL A 52 0.85 5.53 -17.66
N ASP A 53 0.19 6.26 -18.56
CA ASP A 53 0.50 7.66 -18.86
C ASP A 53 -0.16 8.58 -17.81
N THR A 54 0.59 8.92 -16.77
CA THR A 54 0.15 9.76 -15.65
C THR A 54 0.68 11.19 -15.78
N SER A 55 -0.16 12.19 -15.52
CA SER A 55 0.25 13.60 -15.42
C SER A 55 1.05 13.86 -14.15
N ALA A 56 1.92 14.87 -14.20
CA ALA A 56 2.67 15.35 -13.04
C ALA A 56 1.76 15.81 -11.87
N ASP A 57 0.54 16.24 -12.18
CA ASP A 57 -0.47 16.69 -11.23
C ASP A 57 -1.45 15.60 -10.77
N ASP A 58 -1.37 14.39 -11.34
CA ASP A 58 -2.25 13.29 -10.94
C ASP A 58 -1.93 12.82 -9.51
N PRO A 59 -2.94 12.42 -8.71
CA PRO A 59 -2.73 11.87 -7.38
C PRO A 59 -1.88 10.59 -7.39
N ALA A 60 -0.82 10.55 -6.60
CA ALA A 60 0.12 9.42 -6.55
C ALA A 60 0.26 8.77 -5.18
N LEU A 61 0.22 9.58 -4.10
CA LEU A 61 0.53 9.12 -2.75
C LEU A 61 -0.34 9.84 -1.72
N ILE A 62 -0.86 9.08 -0.74
CA ILE A 62 -1.48 9.65 0.45
C ILE A 62 -0.71 9.22 1.70
N ILE A 63 -0.25 10.19 2.49
CA ILE A 63 0.45 9.94 3.75
C ILE A 63 -0.47 10.39 4.88
N TYR A 64 -0.82 9.47 5.79
CA TYR A 64 -1.55 9.81 7.00
C TYR A 64 -0.59 10.29 8.08
N THR A 65 -0.75 11.54 8.51
CA THR A 65 0.05 12.15 9.60
C THR A 65 -0.75 12.17 10.89
N SER A 66 -0.07 12.09 12.05
CA SER A 66 -0.73 11.95 13.36
C SER A 66 -1.70 13.09 13.70
N GLY A 67 -1.44 14.30 13.21
CA GLY A 67 -2.23 15.50 13.54
C GLY A 67 -2.06 15.91 15.01
N THR A 68 -1.94 17.21 15.29
CA THR A 68 -1.78 17.69 16.68
C THR A 68 -3.11 17.84 17.42
N THR A 69 -4.24 17.82 16.71
CA THR A 69 -5.57 18.20 17.25
C THR A 69 -6.69 17.21 16.91
N GLY A 70 -6.40 15.99 16.46
CA GLY A 70 -7.45 15.02 16.15
C GLY A 70 -6.98 13.78 15.41
N ASN A 71 -7.90 13.15 14.68
CA ASN A 71 -7.61 11.94 13.89
C ASN A 71 -6.54 12.19 12.82
N PRO A 72 -5.82 11.13 12.40
CA PRO A 72 -4.85 11.25 11.32
C PRO A 72 -5.45 11.83 10.06
N LYS A 73 -4.73 12.75 9.41
CA LYS A 73 -5.16 13.42 8.17
C LYS A 73 -4.35 12.88 7.00
N GLY A 74 -5.04 12.56 5.91
CA GLY A 74 -4.40 12.12 4.66
C GLY A 74 -3.89 13.32 3.86
N ALA A 75 -2.57 13.45 3.77
CA ALA A 75 -1.91 14.40 2.88
C ALA A 75 -1.73 13.77 1.50
N LEU A 76 -2.55 14.19 0.53
CA LEU A 76 -2.51 13.72 -0.85
C LEU A 76 -1.45 14.49 -1.66
N HIS A 77 -0.57 13.75 -2.32
CA HIS A 77 0.56 14.26 -3.09
C HIS A 77 0.45 13.78 -4.54
N ALA A 78 0.81 14.67 -5.47
CA ALA A 78 0.84 14.38 -6.90
C ALA A 78 2.15 13.66 -7.31
N HIS A 79 2.16 13.05 -8.50
CA HIS A 79 3.33 12.33 -9.03
C HIS A 79 4.63 13.15 -8.99
N ARG A 80 4.57 14.46 -9.28
CA ARG A 80 5.75 15.35 -9.26
C ARG A 80 6.48 15.40 -7.92
N VAL A 81 5.79 15.13 -6.81
CA VAL A 81 6.37 15.20 -5.46
C VAL A 81 7.45 14.13 -5.28
N VAL A 82 7.29 12.96 -5.91
CA VAL A 82 8.21 11.83 -5.73
C VAL A 82 9.63 12.21 -6.13
N LEU A 83 9.82 12.91 -7.25
CA LEU A 83 11.15 13.29 -7.76
C LEU A 83 11.94 14.14 -6.76
N GLY A 84 11.28 15.03 -6.03
CA GLY A 84 11.93 15.88 -5.01
C GLY A 84 12.15 15.20 -3.65
N HIS A 85 11.65 13.98 -3.45
CA HIS A 85 11.69 13.26 -2.18
C HIS A 85 12.37 11.88 -2.29
N LEU A 86 13.03 11.57 -3.42
CA LEU A 86 13.82 10.35 -3.54
C LEU A 86 15.08 10.46 -2.68
N PRO A 87 15.32 9.55 -1.71
CA PRO A 87 16.59 9.53 -1.01
C PRO A 87 17.71 9.17 -2.00
N ASN A 88 18.78 9.98 -1.99
CA ASN A 88 19.99 9.89 -2.84
C ASN A 88 19.94 10.60 -4.21
N VAL A 89 19.23 11.74 -4.32
CA VAL A 89 19.74 12.86 -5.14
C VAL A 89 20.50 13.84 -4.28
#